data_AF-A0A8J7A8H0-F1
#
_entry.id   AF-A0A8J7A8H0-F1
#
_cell.length_a   1.000
_cell.length_b   1.000
_cell.length_c   1.000
_cell.angle_alpha   90.00
_cell.angle_beta   90.00
_cell.angle_gamma   90.00
#
_symmetry.space_group_name_H-M   'P 1'
#
loop_
_entity.id
_entity.type
_entity.pdbx_description
1 polymer ?
#
loop_
_entity_poly.entity_id
_entity_poly.type
_entity_poly.pdbx_seq_one_letter_code
_entity_poly.pdbx_strand_id
1 'polypeptide(L)'
;MTKASLHSQLSAIAEQFPIFECVPCAIALRQFLIDQNISGKQVSLFTGSTEDPFCNIYHERLQQNISINGRHEAIAVEIDGQELKGISRVDWINNLYCPAQDLGGNFQITETEFSAREIDG
;
A
#
# COMPACT_ATOMS: atom_id res chain seq x y z
N MET A 1 -5.81 18.29 -12.92
CA MET A 1 -6.07 17.99 -11.50
C MET A 1 -4.94 18.59 -10.67
N THR A 2 -5.22 19.25 -9.54
CA THR A 2 -4.14 19.78 -8.67
C THR A 2 -3.67 18.69 -7.70
N LYS A 3 -2.42 18.76 -7.23
CA LYS A 3 -1.87 17.81 -6.22
C LYS A 3 -2.75 17.69 -4.97
N ALA A 4 -3.27 18.83 -4.49
CA ALA A 4 -4.18 18.85 -3.34
C ALA A 4 -5.50 18.11 -3.64
N SER A 5 -6.09 18.34 -4.82
CA SER A 5 -7.32 17.65 -5.22
C SER A 5 -7.15 16.14 -5.41
N LEU A 6 -5.96 15.69 -5.84
CA LEU A 6 -5.68 14.28 -6.00
C LEU A 6 -5.50 13.58 -4.65
N HIS A 7 -4.73 14.18 -3.74
CA HIS A 7 -4.57 13.64 -2.39
C HIS A 7 -5.92 13.42 -1.71
N SER A 8 -6.81 14.43 -1.74
CA SER A 8 -8.15 14.30 -1.15
C SER A 8 -8.98 13.18 -1.76
N GLN A 9 -8.88 12.94 -3.08
CA GLN A 9 -9.59 11.82 -3.73
C GLN A 9 -9.01 10.46 -3.33
N LEU A 10 -7.68 10.34 -3.24
CA LEU A 10 -7.04 9.10 -2.76
C LEU A 10 -7.42 8.82 -1.31
N SER A 11 -7.46 9.84 -0.44
CA SER A 11 -7.93 9.70 0.94
C SER A 11 -9.39 9.24 0.99
N ALA A 12 -10.27 9.85 0.19
CA ALA A 12 -11.69 9.49 0.15
C ALA A 12 -11.93 8.06 -0.38
N ILE A 13 -11.06 7.53 -1.25
CA ILE A 13 -11.09 6.13 -1.66
C ILE A 13 -10.64 5.25 -0.49
N ALA A 14 -9.50 5.55 0.12
CA ALA A 14 -8.96 4.74 1.23
C ALA A 14 -9.90 4.65 2.43
N GLU A 15 -10.63 5.73 2.75
CA GLU A 15 -11.61 5.78 3.84
C GLU A 15 -12.81 4.83 3.65
N GLN A 16 -13.04 4.31 2.45
CA GLN A 16 -14.11 3.32 2.18
C GLN A 16 -13.73 1.91 2.62
N PHE A 17 -12.45 1.66 2.91
CA PHE A 17 -11.94 0.33 3.24
C PHE A 17 -11.64 0.24 4.74
N PRO A 18 -12.33 -0.64 5.48
CA PRO A 18 -12.03 -0.86 6.89
C PRO A 18 -10.66 -1.54 7.08
N ILE A 19 -10.26 -1.67 8.34
CA ILE A 19 -9.09 -2.47 8.72
C ILE A 19 -9.25 -3.90 8.16
N PHE A 20 -8.13 -4.53 7.77
CA PHE A 20 -8.04 -5.83 7.07
C PHE A 20 -8.37 -5.81 5.58
N GLU A 21 -8.74 -4.66 5.02
CA GLU A 21 -9.01 -4.49 3.59
C GLU A 21 -7.88 -3.76 2.83
N CYS A 22 -6.63 -3.92 3.28
CA CYS A 22 -5.49 -3.22 2.66
C CYS A 22 -5.27 -3.61 1.19
N VAL A 23 -5.47 -4.88 0.83
CA VAL A 23 -5.32 -5.38 -0.56
C VAL A 23 -6.39 -4.77 -1.48
N PRO A 24 -7.70 -4.88 -1.21
CA PRO A 24 -8.71 -4.25 -2.06
C PRO A 24 -8.60 -2.71 -2.07
N CYS A 25 -8.19 -2.08 -0.96
CA CYS A 25 -7.89 -0.65 -0.93
C CYS A 25 -6.78 -0.27 -1.92
N ALA A 26 -5.64 -0.97 -1.90
CA ALA A 26 -4.54 -0.72 -2.84
C ALA A 26 -4.96 -0.94 -4.30
N ILE A 27 -5.77 -1.97 -4.58
CA ILE A 27 -6.32 -2.23 -5.92
C ILE A 27 -7.22 -1.07 -6.38
N ALA A 28 -8.09 -0.54 -5.51
CA ALA A 28 -8.98 0.57 -5.83
C ALA A 28 -8.20 1.87 -6.09
N LEU A 29 -7.18 2.16 -5.26
CA LEU A 29 -6.29 3.30 -5.46
C LEU A 29 -5.53 3.19 -6.79
N ARG A 30 -4.97 2.01 -7.08
CA ARG A 30 -4.31 1.73 -8.37
C ARG A 30 -5.25 1.99 -9.54
N GLN A 31 -6.46 1.45 -9.49
CA GLN A 31 -7.42 1.58 -10.59
C GLN A 31 -7.77 3.05 -10.83
N PHE A 32 -8.07 3.78 -9.76
CA PHE A 32 -8.32 5.21 -9.84
C PHE A 32 -7.16 5.98 -10.46
N LEU A 33 -5.92 5.69 -10.06
CA LEU A 33 -4.73 6.35 -10.63
C LEU A 33 -4.55 6.04 -12.12
N ILE A 34 -4.76 4.78 -12.53
CA ILE A 34 -4.79 4.37 -13.95
C ILE A 34 -5.84 5.17 -14.71
N ASP A 35 -7.06 5.30 -14.17
CA ASP A 35 -8.17 6.03 -14.82
C ASP A 35 -7.87 7.54 -14.92
N GLN A 36 -7.02 8.06 -14.04
CA GLN A 36 -6.51 9.44 -14.10
C GLN A 36 -5.27 9.61 -14.99
N ASN A 37 -4.84 8.56 -15.70
CA ASN A 37 -3.60 8.49 -16.47
C ASN A 37 -2.33 8.75 -15.63
N ILE A 38 -2.32 8.30 -14.38
CA ILE A 38 -1.19 8.44 -13.46
C ILE A 38 -0.55 7.07 -13.28
N SER A 39 0.71 6.96 -13.70
CA SER A 39 1.54 5.78 -13.49
C SER A 39 2.08 5.74 -12.05
N GLY A 40 2.43 4.54 -11.59
CA GLY A 40 3.00 4.35 -10.26
C GLY A 40 3.44 2.92 -10.03
N LYS A 41 3.64 2.57 -8.75
CA LYS A 41 4.01 1.23 -8.32
C LYS A 41 3.08 0.76 -7.21
N GLN A 42 2.62 -0.48 -7.33
CA GLN A 42 2.01 -1.18 -6.21
C GLN A 42 3.10 -1.94 -5.47
N VAL A 43 3.22 -1.67 -4.16
CA VAL A 43 4.19 -2.30 -3.28
C VAL A 43 3.43 -3.29 -2.40
N SER A 44 3.77 -4.57 -2.51
CA SER A 44 3.12 -5.64 -1.73
C SER A 44 4.12 -6.21 -0.72
N LEU A 45 3.69 -6.28 0.53
CA LEU A 45 4.39 -6.91 1.65
C LEU A 45 3.73 -8.24 1.94
N PHE A 46 4.55 -9.27 2.11
CA PHE A 46 4.13 -10.58 2.60
C PHE A 46 4.99 -11.00 3.79
N THR A 47 4.38 -11.50 4.87
CA THR A 47 5.12 -11.98 6.05
C THR A 47 5.87 -13.30 5.78
N GLY A 48 5.56 -13.98 4.68
CA GLY A 48 6.02 -15.33 4.41
C GLY A 48 5.07 -16.43 4.91
N SER A 49 3.98 -16.06 5.59
CA SER A 49 3.00 -17.01 6.15
C SER A 49 1.56 -16.50 6.03
N THR A 50 0.62 -17.42 5.80
CA THR A 50 -0.82 -17.18 5.92
C THR A 50 -1.40 -17.73 7.23
N GLU A 51 -0.56 -18.36 8.06
CA GLU A 51 -0.96 -19.02 9.30
C GLU A 51 -0.71 -18.15 10.53
N ASP A 52 -1.63 -18.19 11.49
CA ASP A 52 -1.49 -17.54 12.78
C ASP A 52 -0.32 -18.13 13.59
N PRO A 53 0.38 -17.32 14.39
CA PRO A 53 0.27 -15.86 14.48
C PRO A 53 1.07 -15.13 13.40
N PHE A 54 1.82 -15.85 12.56
CA PHE A 54 2.82 -15.30 11.64
C PHE A 54 2.23 -14.58 10.40
N CYS A 55 0.92 -14.70 10.18
CA CYS A 55 0.20 -13.90 9.19
C CYS A 55 -0.16 -12.49 9.68
N ASN A 56 0.00 -12.20 10.98
CA ASN A 56 -0.41 -10.91 11.51
C ASN A 56 0.58 -9.79 11.16
N ILE A 57 0.05 -8.64 10.76
CA ILE A 57 0.82 -7.41 10.54
C ILE A 57 0.23 -6.32 11.43
N TYR A 58 1.06 -5.80 12.32
CA TYR A 58 0.70 -4.74 13.26
C TYR A 58 1.25 -3.41 12.77
N HIS A 59 0.44 -2.36 12.92
CA HIS A 59 0.89 -0.99 12.69
C HIS A 59 1.26 -0.35 14.02
N GLU A 60 2.56 -0.07 14.21
CA GLU A 60 3.13 0.41 15.47
C GLU A 60 2.48 1.69 15.97
N ARG A 61 2.27 2.69 15.11
CA ARG A 61 1.64 3.96 15.56
C ARG A 61 0.16 3.83 15.90
N LEU A 62 -0.56 2.92 15.23
CA LEU A 62 -1.99 2.69 15.48
C LEU A 62 -2.20 1.71 16.63
N GLN A 63 -1.17 0.96 17.03
CA GLN A 63 -1.22 -0.08 18.06
C GLN A 63 -2.33 -1.11 17.77
N GLN A 64 -2.48 -1.47 16.49
CA GLN A 64 -3.55 -2.33 16.00
C GLN A 64 -3.03 -3.34 14.98
N ASN A 65 -3.65 -4.53 14.96
CA ASN A 65 -3.48 -5.48 13.88
C ASN A 65 -4.22 -4.96 12.64
N ILE A 66 -3.53 -4.86 11.52
CA ILE A 66 -4.06 -4.34 10.26
C ILE A 66 -4.16 -5.41 9.15
N SER A 67 -3.61 -6.59 9.37
CA SER A 67 -3.71 -7.73 8.45
C SER A 67 -3.62 -9.05 9.19
N ILE A 68 -4.52 -9.97 8.85
CA ILE A 68 -4.59 -11.34 9.40
C ILE A 68 -4.29 -12.41 8.34
N ASN A 69 -3.83 -12.01 7.15
CA ASN A 69 -3.61 -12.90 6.02
C ASN A 69 -2.16 -12.87 5.49
N GLY A 70 -1.26 -12.23 6.24
CA GLY A 70 0.14 -12.08 5.90
C GLY A 70 0.43 -10.98 4.90
N ARG A 71 -0.59 -10.25 4.40
CA ARG A 71 -0.41 -9.28 3.30
C ARG A 71 -0.77 -7.87 3.68
N HIS A 72 0.03 -6.91 3.22
CA HIS A 72 -0.27 -5.49 3.29
C HIS A 72 0.27 -4.80 2.04
N GLU A 73 -0.48 -3.84 1.49
CA GLU A 73 -0.12 -3.23 0.21
C GLU A 73 -0.25 -1.71 0.25
N ALA A 74 0.59 -1.04 -0.52
CA ALA A 74 0.59 0.40 -0.68
C ALA A 74 0.76 0.78 -2.16
N ILE A 75 0.36 2.00 -2.50
CA ILE A 75 0.59 2.60 -3.81
C ILE A 75 1.62 3.72 -3.67
N ALA A 76 2.73 3.58 -4.40
CA ALA A 76 3.74 4.61 -4.56
C ALA A 76 3.52 5.36 -5.88
N VAL A 77 3.39 6.68 -5.79
CA VAL A 77 3.17 7.57 -6.93
C VAL A 77 4.05 8.82 -6.80
N GLU A 78 4.69 9.17 -7.90
CA GLU A 78 5.43 10.42 -8.05
C GLU A 78 4.64 11.35 -8.97
N ILE A 79 4.48 12.62 -8.57
CA ILE A 79 3.78 13.63 -9.36
C ILE A 79 4.66 14.87 -9.43
N ASP A 80 4.96 15.30 -10.65
CA ASP A 80 5.84 16.44 -10.93
C ASP A 80 7.21 16.33 -10.23
N GLY A 81 7.75 15.11 -10.14
CA GLY A 81 9.03 14.81 -9.46
C GLY A 81 8.97 14.95 -7.94
N GLN A 82 7.78 15.04 -7.34
CA GLN A 82 7.58 15.07 -5.90
C GLN A 82 6.66 13.93 -5.47
N GLU A 83 7.03 13.23 -4.39
CA GLU A 83 6.10 12.32 -3.73
C GLU A 83 4.80 13.07 -3.38
N LEU A 84 3.65 12.45 -3.69
CA LEU A 84 2.39 12.86 -3.09
C LEU A 84 2.55 12.82 -1.57
N LYS A 85 1.94 13.78 -0.85
CA LYS A 85 2.04 13.84 0.62
C LYS A 85 1.43 12.58 1.22
N GLY A 86 2.22 11.53 1.34
CA GLY A 86 1.94 10.32 2.09
C GLY A 86 3.06 10.15 3.13
N ILE A 87 3.37 8.90 3.41
CA ILE A 87 4.54 8.53 4.21
C ILE A 87 5.62 8.04 3.25
N SER A 88 6.89 8.32 3.56
CA SER A 88 8.00 7.77 2.77
C SER A 88 7.96 6.23 2.84
N ARG A 89 8.49 5.56 1.83
CA ARG A 89 8.57 4.09 1.83
C ARG A 89 9.28 3.54 3.08
N VAL A 90 10.38 4.18 3.46
CA VAL A 90 11.17 3.78 4.63
C VAL A 90 10.34 3.93 5.90
N ASP A 91 9.64 5.05 6.06
CA ASP A 91 8.75 5.26 7.21
C ASP A 91 7.58 4.30 7.22
N TRP A 92 7.01 3.98 6.06
CA TRP A 92 5.93 3.00 5.95
C TRP A 92 6.37 1.63 6.46
N ILE A 93 7.48 1.09 5.95
CA ILE A 93 7.99 -0.22 6.35
C ILE A 93 8.37 -0.22 7.84
N ASN A 94 9.01 0.83 8.32
CA ASN A 94 9.46 0.93 9.71
C ASN A 94 8.32 1.08 10.72
N ASN A 95 7.10 1.39 10.28
CA ASN A 95 5.92 1.44 11.16
C ASN A 95 5.16 0.12 11.20
N LEU A 96 5.68 -0.94 10.56
CA LEU A 96 5.06 -2.25 10.51
C LEU A 96 5.90 -3.28 11.25
N TYR A 97 5.20 -4.16 11.97
CA TYR A 97 5.78 -5.30 12.65
C TYR A 97 5.01 -6.57 12.29
N CYS A 98 5.71 -7.70 12.13
CA CYS A 98 5.08 -9.01 12.10
C CYS A 98 5.83 -10.01 13.01
N PRO A 99 5.13 -10.98 13.63
CA PRO A 99 5.76 -11.94 14.56
C PRO A 99 6.89 -12.79 13.96
N ALA A 100 6.93 -12.93 12.63
CA ALA A 100 8.02 -13.64 11.96
C ALA A 100 9.39 -12.97 12.19
N GLN A 101 9.42 -11.66 12.45
CA GLN A 101 10.65 -10.90 12.70
C GLN A 101 11.36 -11.33 13.99
N ASP A 102 10.61 -11.75 15.00
CA ASP A 102 11.19 -12.24 16.27
C ASP A 102 11.98 -13.54 16.10
N LEU A 103 11.72 -14.27 15.01
CA LEU A 103 12.43 -15.50 14.63
C LEU A 103 13.50 -15.25 13.56
N GLY A 104 13.82 -13.99 13.27
CA GLY A 104 14.78 -13.60 12.23
C GLY A 104 14.20 -13.56 10.81
N GLY A 105 12.88 -13.70 10.65
CA GLY A 105 12.19 -13.48 9.39
C GLY A 105 12.14 -12.00 9.01
N ASN A 106 11.78 -11.71 7.77
CA ASN A 106 11.59 -10.34 7.26
C ASN A 106 10.40 -10.31 6.31
N PHE A 107 9.81 -9.12 6.12
CA PHE A 107 8.83 -8.92 5.06
C PHE A 107 9.45 -9.21 3.70
N GLN A 108 8.74 -10.03 2.91
CA GLN A 108 9.00 -10.21 1.50
C GLN A 108 8.32 -9.07 0.75
N ILE A 109 9.11 -8.25 0.06
CA ILE A 109 8.62 -7.04 -0.62
C ILE A 109 8.66 -7.27 -2.12
N THR A 110 7.55 -7.00 -2.80
CA THR A 110 7.46 -7.00 -4.25
C THR A 110 6.90 -5.68 -4.75
N GLU A 111 7.33 -5.28 -5.94
CA GLU A 111 6.86 -4.06 -6.60
C GLU A 111 6.38 -4.40 -8.00
N THR A 112 5.25 -3.83 -8.37
CA THR A 112 4.70 -3.96 -9.72
C THR A 112 4.36 -2.59 -10.24
N GLU A 113 5.00 -2.21 -11.34
CA GLU A 113 4.68 -0.99 -12.06
C GLU A 113 3.29 -1.10 -12.69
N PHE A 114 2.56 0.00 -12.67
CA PHE A 114 1.35 0.17 -13.43
C PHE A 114 1.41 1.48 -14.21
N SER A 115 0.94 1.43 -15.44
CA SER A 115 0.79 2.59 -16.30
C SER A 115 -0.65 2.69 -16.77
N ALA A 116 -1.03 3.91 -17.15
CA ALA A 116 -2.18 4.09 -18.01
C ALA A 116 -1.99 3.22 -19.26
N ARG A 117 -2.99 2.42 -19.63
CA ARG A 117 -2.95 1.70 -20.91
C ARG A 117 -2.71 2.73 -22.01
N GLU A 118 -1.67 2.52 -22.82
CA GLU A 118 -1.66 3.09 -24.16
C GLU A 118 -2.93 2.56 -24.83
N ILE A 119 -3.94 3.43 -24.96
CA ILE A 119 -5.05 3.15 -25.85
C ILE A 119 -4.45 3.28 -27.25
N ASP A 120 -3.90 2.17 -27.75
CA ASP A 120 -3.59 2.04 -29.17
C ASP A 120 -4.91 2.23 -29.95
N GLY A 121 -4.89 3.28 -30.76
CA GLY A 121 -5.68 3.59 -31.97
C GLY A 121 -7.01 2.88 -32.20
#